data_AF-A0A1B6CSC2-F1
#
_entry.id   AF-A0A1B6CSC2-F1
#
_cell.length_a   1.000
_cell.length_b   1.000
_cell.length_c   1.000
_cell.angle_alpha   90.00
_cell.angle_beta   90.00
_cell.angle_gamma   90.00
#
_symmetry.space_group_name_H-M   'P 1'
#
loop_
_entity.id
_entity.type
_entity.pdbx_description
1 polymer ?
#
loop_
_entity_poly.entity_id
_entity_poly.type
_entity_poly.pdbx_seq_one_letter_code
_entity_poly.pdbx_strand_id
1 'polypeptide(L)'
;YNNIDSNIIVIPAGILQPPSYSSELPWYMNFGRIGNIIGHEITHGFDDEGRHINAIGKLEDWWGDSGKLAFEKRMQCVIDEANNYTVKGFEKGGGLKLNGLLTVGE
;
A
#
# COMPACT_ATOMS: atom_id res chain seq x y z
N TYR A 1 5.71 3.59 -7.76
CA TYR A 1 5.86 4.36 -6.52
C TYR A 1 4.94 5.56 -6.54
N ASN A 2 4.46 5.97 -5.38
CA ASN A 2 3.70 7.18 -5.16
C ASN A 2 4.63 8.32 -4.71
N ASN A 3 4.48 9.51 -5.29
CA ASN A 3 5.07 10.74 -4.81
C ASN A 3 3.97 11.58 -4.17
N ILE A 4 3.92 11.55 -2.84
CA ILE A 4 2.82 12.12 -2.07
C ILE A 4 2.82 13.66 -2.16
N ASP A 5 4.00 14.30 -2.13
CA ASP A 5 4.14 15.77 -2.23
C ASP A 5 3.66 16.32 -3.58
N SER A 6 3.67 15.49 -4.63
CA SER A 6 3.20 15.89 -5.97
C SER A 6 1.86 15.25 -6.34
N ASN A 7 1.31 14.37 -5.50
CA ASN A 7 0.12 13.56 -5.77
C ASN A 7 0.19 12.82 -7.13
N ILE A 8 1.31 12.13 -7.39
CA ILE A 8 1.56 11.43 -8.65
C ILE A 8 1.95 9.98 -8.39
N ILE A 9 1.39 9.05 -9.17
CA ILE A 9 1.91 7.67 -9.28
C ILE A 9 2.85 7.56 -10.48
N VAL A 10 3.96 6.85 -10.31
CA VAL A 10 4.94 6.60 -11.36
C VAL A 10 5.08 5.10 -11.59
N ILE A 11 4.84 4.69 -12.84
CA ILE A 11 4.99 3.31 -13.30
C ILE A 11 6.13 3.27 -14.33
N PRO A 12 7.36 2.89 -13.93
CA PRO A 12 8.50 2.87 -14.83
C PRO A 12 8.35 1.83 -15.94
N ALA A 13 8.92 2.08 -17.12
CA ALA A 13 8.88 1.11 -18.22
C ALA A 13 9.43 -0.28 -17.83
N GLY A 14 10.38 -0.33 -16.89
CA GLY A 14 10.96 -1.59 -16.39
C GLY A 14 9.99 -2.52 -15.66
N ILE A 15 8.84 -2.05 -15.17
CA ILE A 15 7.82 -2.94 -14.58
C ILE A 15 6.74 -3.35 -15.59
N LEU A 16 6.66 -2.67 -16.74
CA LEU A 16 5.69 -2.93 -17.81
C LEU A 16 6.15 -4.07 -18.73
N GLN A 17 6.54 -5.19 -18.12
CA GLN A 17 7.00 -6.39 -18.82
C GLN A 17 6.52 -7.65 -18.08
N PRO A 18 6.60 -8.84 -18.72
CA PRO A 18 6.28 -10.08 -18.04
C PRO A 18 7.15 -10.32 -16.78
N PRO A 19 6.57 -10.86 -15.70
CA PRO A 19 5.22 -11.39 -15.66
C PRO A 19 4.16 -10.32 -15.33
N SER A 20 4.54 -9.08 -14.98
CA SER A 20 3.65 -8.02 -14.50
C SER A 20 2.67 -7.49 -15.55
N TYR A 21 3.10 -7.34 -16.80
CA TYR A 21 2.25 -6.89 -17.92
C TYR A 21 2.67 -7.53 -19.24
N SER A 22 1.70 -7.88 -20.08
CA SER A 22 1.93 -8.19 -21.50
C SER A 22 0.65 -7.95 -22.30
N SER A 23 0.78 -7.41 -23.51
CA SER A 23 -0.33 -7.20 -24.45
C SER A 23 -0.95 -8.52 -24.94
N GLU A 24 -0.20 -9.62 -24.82
CA GLU A 24 -0.57 -10.95 -25.26
C GLU A 24 -1.33 -11.73 -24.17
N LEU A 25 -1.32 -11.25 -22.92
CA LEU A 25 -2.04 -11.87 -21.81
C LEU A 25 -3.51 -11.43 -21.79
N PRO A 26 -4.44 -12.31 -21.37
CA PRO A 26 -5.82 -11.93 -21.10
C PRO A 26 -5.89 -10.79 -20.08
N TRP A 27 -6.84 -9.87 -20.26
CA TRP A 27 -6.97 -8.67 -19.44
C TRP A 27 -6.99 -8.99 -17.93
N TYR A 28 -7.68 -10.05 -17.50
CA TYR A 28 -7.77 -10.41 -16.08
C TYR A 28 -6.41 -10.74 -15.45
N MET A 29 -5.45 -11.27 -16.22
CA MET A 29 -4.08 -11.51 -15.76
C MET A 29 -3.35 -10.19 -15.55
N ASN A 30 -3.51 -9.23 -16.47
CA ASN A 30 -2.94 -7.89 -16.31
C ASN A 30 -3.58 -7.16 -15.13
N PHE A 31 -4.89 -7.26 -14.94
CA PHE A 31 -5.59 -6.68 -13.78
C PHE A 31 -5.07 -7.24 -12.44
N GLY A 32 -4.89 -8.56 -12.34
CA GLY A 32 -4.34 -9.19 -11.13
C GLY A 32 -2.88 -8.87 -10.86
N ARG A 33 -2.15 -8.31 -11.84
CA ARG A 33 -0.72 -8.02 -11.75
C ARG A 33 -0.47 -6.52 -11.80
N ILE A 34 -0.25 -5.94 -12.98
CA ILE A 34 -0.02 -4.49 -13.11
C ILE A 34 -1.20 -3.66 -12.58
N GLY A 35 -2.43 -4.18 -12.70
CA GLY A 35 -3.61 -3.52 -12.12
C GLY A 35 -3.54 -3.45 -10.59
N ASN A 36 -3.11 -4.53 -9.92
CA ASN A 36 -2.88 -4.53 -8.48
C ASN A 36 -1.77 -3.55 -8.08
N ILE A 37 -0.66 -3.49 -8.83
CA ILE A 37 0.43 -2.53 -8.59
C ILE A 37 -0.11 -1.10 -8.72
N ILE A 38 -0.81 -0.77 -9.80
CA ILE A 38 -1.41 0.56 -9.98
C ILE A 38 -2.35 0.90 -8.81
N GLY A 39 -3.20 -0.05 -8.39
CA GLY A 39 -4.09 0.12 -7.24
C GLY A 39 -3.35 0.35 -5.93
N HIS A 40 -2.27 -0.37 -5.68
CA HIS A 40 -1.39 -0.20 -4.53
C HIS A 40 -0.78 1.21 -4.51
N GLU A 41 -0.24 1.69 -5.63
CA GLU A 41 0.33 3.04 -5.73
C GLU A 41 -0.72 4.15 -5.54
N ILE A 42 -1.96 3.93 -5.99
CA ILE A 42 -3.07 4.87 -5.72
C ILE A 42 -3.40 4.87 -4.22
N THR A 43 -3.38 3.69 -3.59
CA THR A 43 -3.76 3.53 -2.17
C THR A 43 -2.77 4.21 -1.24
N HIS A 44 -1.50 4.35 -1.62
CA HIS A 44 -0.53 5.16 -0.87
C HIS A 44 -0.94 6.63 -0.71
N GLY A 45 -1.80 7.17 -1.57
CA GLY A 45 -2.37 8.50 -1.36
C GLY A 45 -3.39 8.57 -0.20
N PHE A 46 -3.74 7.43 0.38
CA PHE A 46 -4.80 7.27 1.39
C PHE A 46 -4.41 6.35 2.55
N ASP A 47 -3.16 5.91 2.62
CA ASP A 47 -2.65 5.10 3.73
C ASP A 47 -2.49 5.93 5.01
N ASP A 48 -1.83 5.38 6.03
CA ASP A 48 -1.69 6.01 7.33
C ASP A 48 -0.93 7.35 7.27
N GLU A 49 -0.02 7.53 6.31
CA GLU A 49 0.70 8.79 6.07
C GLU A 49 0.03 9.63 4.97
N GLY A 50 -0.29 9.01 3.83
CA GLY A 50 -0.82 9.69 2.64
C GLY A 50 -2.15 10.37 2.87
N ARG A 51 -3.02 9.84 3.75
CA ARG A 51 -4.31 10.46 4.08
C ARG A 51 -4.20 11.88 4.61
N HIS A 52 -3.03 12.28 5.12
CA HIS A 52 -2.77 13.62 5.66
C HIS A 52 -2.44 14.65 4.59
N ILE A 53 -2.28 14.21 3.34
CA ILE A 53 -1.90 15.05 2.22
C ILE A 53 -3.12 15.25 1.31
N ASN A 54 -3.43 16.50 0.99
CA ASN A 54 -4.59 16.83 0.16
C ASN A 54 -4.29 16.64 -1.35
N ALA A 55 -5.29 16.90 -2.19
CA ALA A 55 -5.20 16.68 -3.65
C ALA A 55 -4.10 17.48 -4.38
N ILE A 56 -3.54 18.52 -3.75
CA ILE A 56 -2.45 19.34 -4.31
C ILE A 56 -1.09 19.10 -3.63
N GLY A 57 -0.96 18.02 -2.84
CA GLY A 57 0.30 17.65 -2.21
C GLY A 57 0.63 18.43 -0.92
N LYS A 58 -0.38 19.02 -0.26
CA LYS A 58 -0.17 19.79 0.97
C LYS A 58 -0.68 19.02 2.20
N LEU A 59 0.11 19.06 3.28
CA LEU A 59 -0.32 18.61 4.60
C LEU A 59 -1.53 19.42 5.10
N GLU A 60 -2.66 18.76 5.20
CA GLU A 60 -3.93 19.35 5.61
C GLU A 60 -4.83 18.25 6.19
N ASP A 61 -5.50 18.56 7.30
CA ASP A 61 -6.50 17.66 7.86
C ASP A 61 -7.84 17.84 7.16
N TRP A 62 -8.02 17.15 6.03
CA TRP A 62 -9.18 17.27 5.15
C TRP A 62 -10.29 16.24 5.43
N TRP A 63 -10.11 15.39 6.45
CA TRP A 63 -11.11 14.38 6.85
C TRP A 63 -12.02 14.93 7.94
N GLY A 64 -13.29 14.52 7.93
CA GLY A 64 -14.19 14.71 9.07
C GLY A 64 -13.86 13.76 10.22
N ASP A 65 -14.20 14.15 11.46
CA ASP A 65 -13.85 13.38 12.67
C ASP A 65 -14.37 11.94 12.68
N SER A 66 -15.59 11.73 12.16
CA SER A 66 -16.17 10.39 12.03
C SER A 66 -15.37 9.50 11.06
N GLY A 67 -14.82 10.10 9.99
CA GLY A 67 -13.97 9.42 9.01
C GLY A 67 -12.63 9.02 9.61
N LYS A 68 -11.99 9.91 10.38
CA LYS A 68 -10.72 9.62 11.08
C LYS A 68 -10.86 8.45 12.04
N LEU A 69 -11.88 8.50 12.91
CA LEU A 69 -12.13 7.44 13.88
C LEU A 69 -12.42 6.10 13.18
N ALA A 70 -13.16 6.14 12.07
CA ALA A 70 -13.46 4.96 11.26
C ALA A 70 -12.21 4.39 10.56
N PHE A 71 -11.29 5.25 10.13
CA PHE A 71 -10.02 4.86 9.53
C PHE A 71 -9.09 4.23 10.57
N GLU A 72 -8.85 4.92 11.69
CA GLU A 72 -7.98 4.44 12.78
C GLU A 72 -8.43 3.07 13.31
N LYS A 73 -9.73 2.86 13.46
CA LYS A 73 -10.28 1.55 13.86
C LYS A 73 -9.95 0.43 12.87
N ARG A 74 -10.01 0.71 11.55
CA ARG A 74 -9.69 -0.28 10.51
C ARG A 74 -8.19 -0.50 10.39
N MET A 75 -7.40 0.57 10.47
CA MET A 75 -5.95 0.53 10.49
C MET A 75 -5.43 -0.34 11.65
N GLN A 76 -6.00 -0.20 12.86
CA GLN A 76 -5.64 -1.04 14.00
C GLN A 76 -5.91 -2.53 13.74
N CYS A 77 -7.00 -2.88 13.05
CA CYS A 77 -7.28 -4.26 12.67
C CYS A 77 -6.19 -4.85 11.77
N VAL A 78 -5.67 -4.07 10.82
CA VAL A 78 -4.58 -4.49 9.92
C VAL A 78 -3.26 -4.61 10.68
N ILE A 79 -2.96 -3.66 11.58
CA ILE A 79 -1.77 -3.73 12.45
C ILE A 79 -1.80 -4.99 13.31
N ASP A 80 -2.96 -5.30 13.91
CA ASP A 80 -3.13 -6.47 14.76
C ASP A 80 -3.00 -7.77 13.96
N GLU A 81 -3.54 -7.81 12.74
CA GLU A 81 -3.35 -8.93 11.82
C GLU A 81 -1.87 -9.13 11.48
N ALA A 82 -1.19 -8.07 11.07
CA ALA A 82 0.23 -8.09 10.71
C ALA A 82 1.11 -8.57 11.88
N ASN A 83 0.83 -8.09 13.09
CA ASN A 83 1.51 -8.49 14.32
C ASN A 83 1.35 -9.98 14.67
N ASN A 84 0.41 -10.71 14.05
CA ASN A 84 0.25 -12.15 14.26
C ASN A 84 1.08 -13.01 13.29
N TYR A 85 1.74 -12.41 12.31
CA TYR A 85 2.61 -13.14 11.38
C TYR A 85 4.05 -13.27 11.87
N THR A 86 4.59 -14.47 11.70
CA THR A 86 6.02 -14.77 11.88
C THR A 86 6.58 -15.30 10.57
N VAL A 87 7.50 -14.56 9.98
CA VAL A 87 8.22 -14.94 8.77
C VAL A 87 9.25 -16.01 9.12
N LYS A 88 9.07 -17.21 8.56
CA LYS A 88 9.99 -18.33 8.79
C LYS A 88 11.23 -18.19 7.91
N GLY A 89 12.34 -18.79 8.33
CA GLY A 89 13.55 -18.90 7.51
C GLY A 89 14.60 -17.79 7.67
N PHE A 90 14.34 -16.77 8.50
CA PHE A 90 15.26 -15.65 8.71
C PHE A 90 16.19 -15.77 9.93
N GLU A 91 16.08 -16.82 10.76
CA GLU A 91 17.04 -17.09 11.84
C GLU A 91 17.25 -18.59 12.09
N LYS A 92 18.41 -18.95 12.66
CA LYS A 92 18.63 -20.23 13.35
C LYS A 92 17.73 -20.28 14.61
N GLY A 93 16.44 -20.55 14.46
CA GLY A 93 15.63 -21.10 15.57
C GLY A 93 14.22 -20.58 15.83
N GLY A 94 13.63 -19.66 15.07
CA GLY A 94 12.27 -19.19 15.44
C GLY A 94 11.47 -18.37 14.44
N GLY A 95 12.11 -17.74 13.45
CA GLY A 95 11.47 -16.82 12.51
C GLY A 95 11.39 -15.38 13.04
N LEU A 96 11.13 -14.44 12.13
CA LEU A 96 11.06 -13.01 12.41
C LEU A 96 9.60 -12.59 12.54
N LYS A 97 9.22 -12.00 13.68
CA LYS A 97 7.85 -11.47 13.86
C LYS A 97 7.69 -10.18 13.06
N LEU A 98 6.60 -10.05 12.29
CA LEU A 98 6.30 -8.80 11.61
C LEU A 98 5.91 -7.71 12.62
N ASN A 99 6.24 -6.47 12.30
CA ASN A 99 5.81 -5.29 13.04
C ASN A 99 4.70 -4.61 12.24
N GLY A 100 3.45 -4.81 12.65
CA GLY A 100 2.29 -4.29 11.96
C GLY A 100 2.26 -2.77 11.87
N LEU A 101 2.81 -2.05 12.86
CA LEU A 101 2.89 -0.60 12.81
C LEU A 101 3.88 -0.12 11.75
N LEU A 102 4.96 -0.88 11.50
CA LEU A 102 5.94 -0.54 10.48
C LEU A 102 5.46 -0.85 9.06
N THR A 103 4.51 -1.79 8.91
CA THR A 103 4.07 -2.29 7.60
C THR A 103 2.66 -1.86 7.23
N VAL A 104 1.94 -1.10 8.06
CA VAL A 104 0.51 -0.82 7.84
C VAL A 104 0.23 -0.01 6.57
N GLY A 105 1.21 0.78 6.11
CA GLY A 105 1.13 1.51 4.85
C GLY A 105 1.32 0.65 3.59
N GLU A 106 1.70 -0.63 3.75
CA GLU A 106 2.06 -1.57 2.67
C GLU A 106 1.18 -2.83 2.68
#